data_AF-A0A382I505-F1
#
_entry.id   AF-A0A382I505-F1
#
_cell.length_a   1.000
_cell.length_b   1.000
_cell.length_c   1.000
_cell.angle_alpha   90.00
_cell.angle_beta   90.00
_cell.angle_gamma   90.00
#
_symmetry.space_group_name_H-M   'P 1'
#
loop_
_entity.id
_entity.type
_entity.pdbx_description
1 polymer ?
#
loop_
_entity_poly.entity_id
_entity_poly.type
_entity_poly.pdbx_seq_one_letter_code
_entity_poly.pdbx_strand_id
1 'polypeptide(L)'
;MRFPIILILFFSLIGSNVLIIPNTFAQEDTQIPDWIKNTAGWWANNEISEIEFLTGIEYLINNNIISISFMPCTVNQHSSSTNLIPDWVKNNAGWWAADQIEDSDFINGIEYLIKIQIISIDAKKILHDIEVEDVIFSSAWKISKNNLVSVTSSFFEIYGTDGDCMETDNGNLIWYKLFLGLNPNKMDMYNEVAVWNDSQKVAVVYPYFTYSAYAEQGFYVYYTGECDDCTTTKLVQPKILYTSSGMGHQALTLLGYTSITDVDIDKNPNILQQFDKVIMLHNEYVTRTMFDAITNHPNVIYLYPNALYAEIEVDYIDETITLIRGHNYPESSITNGFDWEFDNTHPYEFDSECANMEVYQIKNGWMTNCYPENVFLTNTQTLFNLLKAIKDL
;
A
#
# COMPACT_ATOMS: atom_id res chain seq x y z
N MET A 1 30.63 11.41 -40.35
CA MET A 1 30.42 12.49 -39.36
C MET A 1 28.94 12.83 -39.33
N ARG A 2 28.21 12.30 -38.34
CA ARG A 2 26.84 12.68 -38.01
C ARG A 2 26.88 13.16 -36.57
N PHE A 3 26.57 14.43 -36.35
CA PHE A 3 26.44 15.02 -35.02
C PHE A 3 25.20 14.42 -34.33
N PRO A 4 25.25 14.09 -33.03
CA PRO A 4 24.05 13.81 -32.26
C PRO A 4 23.41 15.14 -31.88
N ILE A 5 22.12 15.27 -32.19
CA ILE A 5 21.27 16.39 -31.77
C ILE A 5 20.93 16.13 -30.30
N ILE A 6 21.43 16.99 -29.41
CA ILE A 6 21.03 17.04 -28.00
C ILE A 6 19.62 17.64 -27.98
N LEU A 7 18.61 16.83 -27.64
CA LEU A 7 17.28 17.34 -27.31
C LEU A 7 17.35 17.97 -25.91
N ILE A 8 17.32 19.30 -25.86
CA ILE A 8 17.06 20.05 -24.62
C ILE A 8 15.54 20.21 -24.52
N LEU A 9 14.90 19.47 -23.61
CA LEU A 9 13.49 19.68 -23.27
C LEU A 9 13.39 20.90 -22.35
N PHE A 10 13.07 22.06 -22.92
CA PHE A 10 12.61 23.22 -22.15
C PHE A 10 11.14 23.02 -21.79
N PHE A 11 10.83 22.84 -20.51
CA PHE A 11 9.45 22.98 -20.02
C PHE A 11 9.12 24.48 -19.89
N SER A 12 8.39 25.01 -20.87
CA SER A 12 7.79 26.33 -20.78
C SER A 12 6.42 26.20 -20.12
N LEU A 13 6.31 26.55 -18.83
CA LEU A 13 5.02 26.81 -18.21
C LEU A 13 4.60 28.24 -18.57
N ILE A 14 3.60 28.36 -19.45
CA ILE A 14 2.92 29.62 -19.71
C ILE A 14 1.90 29.84 -18.59
N GLY A 15 2.11 30.89 -17.81
CA GLY A 15 1.23 31.30 -16.72
C GLY A 15 -0.17 31.64 -17.18
N SER A 16 -1.16 31.14 -16.45
CA SER A 16 -2.55 31.62 -16.50
C SER A 16 -2.86 32.34 -15.20
N ASN A 17 -3.17 33.64 -15.31
CA ASN A 17 -3.56 34.50 -14.21
C ASN A 17 -4.88 34.04 -13.58
N VAL A 18 -4.85 33.60 -12.34
CA VAL A 18 -6.03 33.55 -11.46
C VAL A 18 -5.70 34.28 -10.17
N LEU A 19 -6.50 35.31 -9.87
CA LEU A 19 -6.44 36.13 -8.66
C LEU A 19 -6.78 35.27 -7.43
N ILE A 20 -5.83 35.14 -6.49
CA ILE A 20 -6.05 34.51 -5.19
C ILE A 20 -5.81 35.54 -4.07
N ILE A 21 -6.77 35.58 -3.16
CA ILE A 21 -6.87 36.42 -1.96
C ILE A 21 -5.75 36.02 -0.97
N PRO A 22 -5.03 36.96 -0.32
CA PRO A 22 -3.91 36.60 0.55
C PRO A 22 -4.44 36.09 1.90
N ASN A 23 -4.30 34.79 2.15
CA ASN A 23 -4.17 34.30 3.52
C ASN A 23 -2.68 34.25 3.84
N THR A 24 -2.22 35.30 4.51
CA THR A 24 -0.86 35.44 5.00
C THR A 24 -0.66 34.47 6.17
N PHE A 25 -0.17 33.27 5.90
CA PHE A 25 0.68 32.56 6.85
C PHE A 25 2.11 32.91 6.48
N ALA A 26 2.81 33.58 7.38
CA ALA A 26 4.23 33.84 7.23
C ALA A 26 4.97 32.50 7.26
N GLN A 27 5.29 31.97 6.08
CA GLN A 27 6.30 30.95 5.92
C GLN A 27 7.63 31.67 6.18
N GLU A 28 8.33 31.33 7.27
CA GLU A 28 9.77 31.63 7.32
C GLU A 28 10.38 30.97 6.09
N ASP A 29 10.93 31.77 5.17
CA ASP A 29 11.74 31.27 4.06
C ASP A 29 12.84 30.43 4.69
N THR A 30 12.68 29.11 4.65
CA THR A 30 13.69 28.18 5.16
C THR A 30 14.82 28.22 4.15
N GLN A 31 15.73 29.16 4.35
CA GLN A 31 16.81 29.44 3.42
C GLN A 31 17.71 28.20 3.31
N ILE A 32 17.92 27.72 2.08
CA ILE A 32 18.86 26.62 1.82
C ILE A 32 20.25 27.07 2.29
N PRO A 33 20.94 26.30 3.15
CA PRO A 33 22.28 26.67 3.58
C PRO A 33 23.27 26.72 2.40
N ASP A 34 24.09 27.78 2.34
CA ASP A 34 25.07 27.99 1.27
C ASP A 34 26.00 26.79 1.03
N TRP A 35 26.32 26.05 2.10
CA TRP A 35 27.18 24.87 2.00
C TRP A 35 26.55 23.76 1.15
N ILE A 36 25.22 23.61 1.13
CA ILE A 36 24.53 22.63 0.26
C ILE A 36 24.70 23.04 -1.20
N LYS A 37 24.53 24.33 -1.49
CA LYS A 37 24.68 24.88 -2.83
C LYS A 37 26.11 24.73 -3.35
N ASN A 38 27.09 24.95 -2.48
CA ASN A 38 28.51 24.68 -2.77
C ASN A 38 28.76 23.18 -3.04
N THR A 39 28.18 22.27 -2.23
CA THR A 39 28.24 20.82 -2.45
C THR A 39 27.72 20.43 -3.83
N ALA A 40 26.62 21.02 -4.28
CA ALA A 40 26.07 20.80 -5.63
C ALA A 40 27.05 21.21 -6.74
N GLY A 41 27.68 22.38 -6.59
CA GLY A 41 28.69 22.88 -7.53
C GLY A 41 29.95 22.02 -7.57
N TRP A 42 30.46 21.61 -6.40
CA TRP A 42 31.59 20.69 -6.30
C TRP A 42 31.28 19.33 -6.92
N TRP A 43 30.06 18.80 -6.71
CA TRP A 43 29.64 17.56 -7.33
C TRP A 43 29.64 17.70 -8.86
N ALA A 44 29.01 18.76 -9.39
CA ALA A 44 28.99 19.04 -10.82
C ALA A 44 30.39 19.11 -11.46
N ASN A 45 31.38 19.64 -10.73
CA ASN A 45 32.77 19.73 -11.16
C ASN A 45 33.60 18.46 -10.95
N ASN A 46 33.03 17.37 -10.42
CA ASN A 46 33.73 16.14 -10.02
C ASN A 46 34.75 16.33 -8.88
N GLU A 47 34.55 17.34 -8.03
CA GLU A 47 35.41 17.59 -6.87
C GLU A 47 35.02 16.74 -5.65
N ILE A 48 33.74 16.35 -5.57
CA ILE A 48 33.21 15.42 -4.56
C ILE A 48 32.46 14.26 -5.22
N SER A 49 32.28 13.19 -4.46
CA SER A 49 31.52 12.01 -4.87
C SER A 49 30.01 12.24 -4.88
N GLU A 50 29.29 11.38 -5.60
CA GLU A 50 27.82 11.32 -5.57
C GLU A 50 27.28 11.04 -4.16
N ILE A 51 27.98 10.24 -3.37
CA ILE A 51 27.60 9.95 -1.98
C ILE A 51 27.64 11.23 -1.13
N GLU A 52 28.66 12.07 -1.29
CA GLU A 52 28.75 13.36 -0.58
C GLU A 52 27.66 14.33 -1.01
N PHE A 53 27.29 14.34 -2.30
CA PHE A 53 26.13 15.10 -2.79
C PHE A 53 24.81 14.60 -2.16
N LEU A 54 24.60 13.29 -2.13
CA LEU A 54 23.41 12.68 -1.53
C LEU A 54 23.29 12.97 -0.04
N THR A 55 24.40 13.07 0.71
CA THR A 55 24.37 13.52 2.11
C THR A 55 23.85 14.95 2.26
N GLY A 56 24.10 15.83 1.28
CA GLY A 56 23.47 17.14 1.21
C GLY A 56 21.95 17.05 1.00
N ILE A 57 21.48 16.18 0.10
CA ILE A 57 20.05 15.96 -0.13
C ILE A 57 19.37 15.34 1.11
N GLU A 58 20.00 14.36 1.75
CA GLU A 58 19.56 13.77 3.02
C GLU A 58 19.37 14.86 4.10
N TYR A 59 20.29 15.83 4.18
CA TYR A 59 20.15 16.98 5.09
C TYR A 59 18.91 17.83 4.76
N LEU A 60 18.66 18.14 3.49
CA LEU A 60 17.49 18.92 3.08
C LEU A 60 16.18 18.22 3.45
N ILE A 61 16.12 16.90 3.29
CA ILE A 61 14.96 16.08 3.69
C ILE A 61 14.79 16.13 5.22
N ASN A 62 15.87 15.88 5.97
CA ASN A 62 15.86 15.83 7.44
C ASN A 62 15.54 17.18 8.11
N ASN A 63 15.69 18.30 7.39
CA ASN A 63 15.33 19.64 7.87
C ASN A 63 14.00 20.14 7.26
N ASN A 64 13.20 19.24 6.66
CA ASN A 64 11.90 19.56 6.05
C ASN A 64 11.97 20.63 4.94
N ILE A 65 13.12 20.80 4.28
CA ILE A 65 13.29 21.67 3.12
C ILE A 65 12.79 20.97 1.86
N ILE A 66 13.09 19.68 1.72
CA ILE A 66 12.46 18.79 0.72
C ILE A 66 11.45 17.90 1.46
N SER A 67 10.19 17.93 1.04
CA SER A 67 9.14 17.09 1.63
C SER A 67 8.96 15.82 0.80
N ILE A 68 9.21 14.65 1.40
CA ILE A 68 8.94 13.35 0.77
C ILE A 68 7.66 12.77 1.37
N SER A 69 6.58 12.81 0.61
CA SER A 69 5.26 12.31 1.04
C SER A 69 5.17 10.79 1.13
N PHE A 70 5.97 10.07 0.34
CA PHE A 70 6.06 8.61 0.37
C PHE A 70 7.45 8.20 -0.06
N MET A 71 8.22 7.62 0.84
CA MET A 71 9.59 7.19 0.58
C MET A 71 9.58 5.99 -0.39
N PRO A 72 10.21 6.08 -1.57
CA PRO A 72 10.36 4.94 -2.46
C PRO A 72 11.20 3.83 -1.82
N CYS A 73 10.95 2.59 -2.22
CA CYS A 73 11.79 1.47 -1.80
C CYS A 73 13.12 1.54 -2.56
N THR A 74 14.23 1.32 -1.84
CA THR A 74 15.56 1.28 -2.44
C THR A 74 16.26 -0.01 -2.01
N VAL A 75 16.98 -0.64 -2.92
CA VAL A 75 17.90 -1.73 -2.60
C VAL A 75 19.28 -1.16 -2.42
N ASN A 76 20.03 -1.63 -1.42
CA ASN A 76 21.37 -1.13 -1.10
C ASN A 76 22.37 -1.36 -2.25
N GLN A 77 22.37 -0.47 -3.25
CA GLN A 77 23.32 -0.49 -4.38
C GLN A 77 24.62 0.27 -4.09
N HIS A 78 24.74 0.92 -2.92
CA HIS A 78 25.88 1.76 -2.55
C HIS A 78 27.21 1.01 -2.30
N SER A 79 27.28 -0.29 -2.58
CA SER A 79 28.49 -1.07 -2.30
C SER A 79 29.53 -1.13 -3.44
N SER A 80 29.26 -0.62 -4.67
CA SER A 80 30.28 -0.74 -5.74
C SER A 80 30.23 0.16 -6.97
N SER A 81 29.20 0.98 -7.22
CA SER A 81 29.19 1.86 -8.41
C SER A 81 29.08 3.34 -8.04
N THR A 82 30.00 4.13 -8.58
CA THR A 82 29.91 5.59 -8.64
C THR A 82 29.28 5.93 -10.00
N ASN A 83 28.34 6.88 -10.04
CA ASN A 83 27.55 7.30 -11.22
C ASN A 83 26.23 6.52 -11.44
N LEU A 84 25.40 6.38 -10.40
CA LEU A 84 24.02 5.91 -10.58
C LEU A 84 23.10 7.05 -11.06
N ILE A 85 23.40 8.28 -10.67
CA ILE A 85 22.63 9.45 -11.08
C ILE A 85 23.10 9.90 -12.49
N PRO A 86 22.19 10.10 -13.46
CA PRO A 86 22.55 10.55 -14.80
C PRO A 86 23.26 11.91 -14.82
N ASP A 87 24.24 12.07 -15.73
CA ASP A 87 25.03 13.30 -15.88
C ASP A 87 24.19 14.56 -16.12
N TRP A 88 22.99 14.45 -16.70
CA TRP A 88 22.12 15.61 -16.89
C TRP A 88 21.56 16.15 -15.58
N VAL A 89 21.33 15.30 -14.57
CA VAL A 89 20.94 15.74 -13.21
C VAL A 89 22.10 16.49 -12.57
N LYS A 90 23.32 16.00 -12.79
CA LYS A 90 24.55 16.63 -12.33
C LYS A 90 24.78 18.01 -12.95
N ASN A 91 24.46 18.18 -14.23
CA ASN A 91 24.46 19.50 -14.88
C ASN A 91 23.45 20.45 -14.23
N ASN A 92 22.24 19.97 -13.89
CA ASN A 92 21.24 20.78 -13.20
C ASN A 92 21.73 21.24 -11.82
N ALA A 93 22.42 20.38 -11.06
CA ALA A 93 23.04 20.78 -9.79
C ALA A 93 24.10 21.88 -9.98
N GLY A 94 24.90 21.82 -11.06
CA GLY A 94 25.84 22.88 -11.41
C GLY A 94 25.17 24.19 -11.80
N TRP A 95 24.07 24.14 -12.57
CA TRP A 95 23.27 25.32 -12.92
C TRP A 95 22.61 25.95 -11.70
N TRP A 96 22.10 25.14 -10.77
CA TRP A 96 21.59 25.62 -9.50
C TRP A 96 22.68 26.31 -8.67
N ALA A 97 23.86 25.70 -8.54
CA ALA A 97 25.00 26.31 -7.84
C ALA A 97 25.49 27.63 -8.46
N ALA A 98 25.26 27.82 -9.76
CA ALA A 98 25.60 29.06 -10.49
C ALA A 98 24.44 30.08 -10.58
N ASP A 99 23.40 29.92 -9.75
CA ASP A 99 22.21 30.77 -9.69
C ASP A 99 21.42 30.84 -11.02
N GLN A 100 21.49 29.80 -11.85
CA GLN A 100 20.74 29.69 -13.11
C GLN A 100 19.41 28.93 -12.96
N ILE A 101 19.25 28.21 -11.86
CA ILE A 101 18.01 27.55 -11.44
C ILE A 101 17.64 28.11 -10.07
N GLU A 102 16.37 28.44 -9.87
CA GLU A 102 15.87 28.92 -8.57
C GLU A 102 15.83 27.78 -7.54
N ASP A 103 15.97 28.13 -6.26
CA ASP A 103 15.99 27.15 -5.16
C ASP A 103 14.73 26.26 -5.14
N SER A 104 13.55 26.85 -5.38
CA SER A 104 12.27 26.14 -5.47
C SER A 104 12.25 25.13 -6.62
N ASP A 105 12.73 25.51 -7.81
CA ASP A 105 12.81 24.64 -8.98
C ASP A 105 13.76 23.47 -8.74
N PHE A 106 14.90 23.72 -8.09
CA PHE A 106 15.85 22.67 -7.74
C PHE A 106 15.26 21.69 -6.70
N ILE A 107 14.67 22.20 -5.61
CA ILE A 107 14.00 21.39 -4.57
C ILE A 107 12.91 20.51 -5.18
N ASN A 108 11.98 21.10 -5.95
CA ASN A 108 10.89 20.38 -6.60
C ASN A 108 11.43 19.35 -7.60
N GLY A 109 12.52 19.69 -8.30
CA GLY A 109 13.22 18.77 -9.18
C GLY A 109 13.77 17.57 -8.44
N ILE A 110 14.48 17.75 -7.33
CA ILE A 110 15.02 16.65 -6.52
C ILE A 110 13.89 15.79 -5.93
N GLU A 111 12.83 16.40 -5.39
CA GLU A 111 11.65 15.67 -4.90
C GLU A 111 11.08 14.77 -5.99
N TYR A 112 10.87 15.32 -7.18
CA TYR A 112 10.35 14.56 -8.32
C TYR A 112 11.30 13.42 -8.73
N LEU A 113 12.62 13.68 -8.80
CA LEU A 113 13.61 12.66 -9.17
C LEU A 113 13.72 11.53 -8.16
N ILE A 114 13.50 11.81 -6.87
CA ILE A 114 13.37 10.77 -5.84
C ILE A 114 12.10 9.96 -6.08
N LYS A 115 10.96 10.62 -6.29
CA LYS A 115 9.67 9.96 -6.55
C LYS A 115 9.72 9.01 -7.75
N ILE A 116 10.40 9.38 -8.82
CA ILE A 116 10.60 8.52 -10.01
C ILE A 116 11.87 7.66 -9.95
N GLN A 117 12.54 7.61 -8.78
CA GLN A 117 13.67 6.73 -8.47
C GLN A 117 14.91 6.92 -9.36
N ILE A 118 15.07 8.11 -9.96
CA ILE A 118 16.34 8.51 -10.59
C ILE A 118 17.38 8.85 -9.51
N ILE A 119 16.94 9.45 -8.41
CA ILE A 119 17.75 9.67 -7.21
C ILE A 119 17.30 8.68 -6.14
N SER A 120 18.22 7.82 -5.70
CA SER A 120 17.99 6.88 -4.61
C SER A 120 18.50 7.48 -3.30
N ILE A 121 17.63 7.50 -2.28
CA ILE A 121 17.96 7.93 -0.92
C ILE A 121 17.98 6.71 0.00
N ASP A 122 18.97 6.65 0.88
CA ASP A 122 19.01 5.65 1.94
C ASP A 122 17.97 5.99 3.00
N ALA A 123 16.84 5.27 2.97
CA ALA A 123 15.72 5.50 3.88
C ALA A 123 16.11 5.37 5.36
N LYS A 124 17.19 4.63 5.70
CA LYS A 124 17.68 4.52 7.08
C LYS A 124 18.31 5.80 7.63
N LYS A 125 18.73 6.71 6.75
CA LYS A 125 19.35 7.98 7.15
C LYS A 125 18.36 9.13 7.24
N ILE A 126 17.11 8.88 6.87
CA ILE A 126 16.06 9.88 6.99
C ILE A 126 15.56 9.86 8.43
N LEU A 127 15.58 11.03 9.06
CA LEU A 127 15.12 11.24 10.41
C LEU A 127 13.59 11.32 10.42
N HIS A 128 12.99 10.82 11.49
CA HIS A 128 11.55 10.78 11.65
C HIS A 128 11.17 11.32 13.03
N ASP A 129 10.03 12.00 13.10
CA ASP A 129 9.53 12.60 14.34
C ASP A 129 9.04 11.55 15.33
N ILE A 130 8.71 10.35 14.84
CA ILE A 130 8.16 9.25 15.63
C ILE A 130 9.14 8.08 15.61
N GLU A 131 9.67 7.75 16.79
CA GLU A 131 10.54 6.59 17.01
C GLU A 131 9.73 5.30 16.84
N VAL A 132 10.26 4.34 16.07
CA VAL A 132 9.57 3.09 15.74
C VAL A 132 9.26 2.25 16.99
N GLU A 133 10.06 2.39 18.04
CA GLU A 133 9.88 1.76 19.35
C GLU A 133 8.56 2.14 20.00
N ASP A 134 8.12 3.39 19.83
CA ASP A 134 6.89 3.93 20.41
C ASP A 134 5.64 3.60 19.58
N VAL A 135 5.83 3.12 18.34
CA VAL A 135 4.72 2.74 17.46
C VAL A 135 4.14 1.39 17.86
N ILE A 136 2.81 1.35 17.98
CA ILE A 136 2.03 0.14 18.22
C ILE A 136 1.63 -0.47 16.88
N PHE A 137 2.08 -1.70 16.62
CA PHE A 137 1.70 -2.49 15.45
C PHE A 137 0.60 -3.50 15.80
N SER A 138 -0.09 -4.03 14.77
CA SER A 138 -1.08 -5.08 14.97
C SER A 138 -0.46 -6.32 15.60
N SER A 139 -1.10 -6.84 16.65
CA SER A 139 -0.70 -8.10 17.30
C SER A 139 -1.02 -9.34 16.46
N ALA A 140 -1.81 -9.20 15.38
CA ALA A 140 -2.10 -10.28 14.46
C ALA A 140 -0.87 -10.70 13.64
N TRP A 141 0.17 -9.85 13.60
CA TRP A 141 1.37 -10.08 12.79
C TRP A 141 2.64 -10.00 13.65
N LYS A 142 3.57 -10.93 13.39
CA LYS A 142 4.91 -10.89 14.00
C LYS A 142 5.78 -9.94 13.20
N ILE A 143 5.88 -8.70 13.69
CA ILE A 143 6.66 -7.65 13.04
C ILE A 143 7.97 -7.47 13.82
N SER A 144 9.09 -7.61 13.12
CA SER A 144 10.40 -7.20 13.66
C SER A 144 10.59 -5.73 13.40
N LYS A 145 10.79 -4.93 14.44
CA LYS A 145 11.12 -3.50 14.30
C LYS A 145 12.55 -3.28 13.76
N ASN A 146 13.39 -4.33 13.80
CA ASN A 146 14.75 -4.26 13.29
C ASN A 146 14.73 -4.00 11.78
N ASN A 147 15.47 -2.99 11.33
CA ASN A 147 15.55 -2.57 9.92
C ASN A 147 14.24 -2.03 9.31
N LEU A 148 13.25 -1.69 10.14
CA LEU A 148 12.12 -0.90 9.63
C LEU A 148 12.61 0.52 9.33
N VAL A 149 12.12 1.06 8.21
CA VAL A 149 12.31 2.45 7.81
C VAL A 149 10.93 3.06 7.58
N SER A 150 10.77 4.35 7.93
CA SER A 150 9.48 5.01 7.71
C SER A 150 9.30 5.26 6.23
N VAL A 151 8.10 4.96 5.75
CA VAL A 151 7.69 5.18 4.37
C VAL A 151 6.87 6.46 4.28
N THR A 152 5.93 6.64 5.20
CA THR A 152 5.14 7.86 5.32
C THR A 152 4.46 7.91 6.69
N SER A 153 4.30 9.12 7.23
CA SER A 153 3.43 9.39 8.38
C SER A 153 2.09 9.94 7.87
N SER A 154 0.99 9.26 8.19
CA SER A 154 -0.32 9.47 7.57
C SER A 154 -1.43 9.30 8.63
N PHE A 155 -2.60 8.76 8.26
CA PHE A 155 -3.59 8.32 9.25
C PHE A 155 -3.01 7.21 10.14
N PHE A 156 -2.19 6.32 9.57
CA PHE A 156 -1.30 5.39 10.28
C PHE A 156 0.16 5.79 10.03
N GLU A 157 1.07 5.37 10.90
CA GLU A 157 2.49 5.31 10.55
C GLU A 157 2.72 4.10 9.64
N ILE A 158 3.44 4.30 8.54
CA ILE A 158 3.66 3.27 7.53
C ILE A 158 5.15 3.02 7.43
N TYR A 159 5.52 1.76 7.64
CA TYR A 159 6.91 1.31 7.62
C TYR A 159 7.13 0.23 6.55
N GLY A 160 8.34 0.20 6.01
CA GLY A 160 8.84 -0.85 5.14
C GLY A 160 10.07 -1.52 5.77
N THR A 161 10.39 -2.75 5.37
CA THR A 161 11.68 -3.36 5.74
C THR A 161 12.73 -2.93 4.75
N ASP A 162 13.82 -2.32 5.22
CA ASP A 162 14.92 -1.86 4.36
C ASP A 162 15.38 -2.94 3.37
N GLY A 163 15.40 -2.58 2.08
CA GLY A 163 15.77 -3.46 0.98
C GLY A 163 14.75 -4.55 0.60
N ASP A 164 13.62 -4.67 1.31
CA ASP A 164 12.52 -5.60 0.95
C ASP A 164 11.65 -4.98 -0.16
N CYS A 165 12.23 -4.85 -1.35
CA CYS A 165 11.61 -4.28 -2.53
C CYS A 165 11.24 -5.36 -3.55
N MET A 166 10.20 -5.08 -4.35
CA MET A 166 9.86 -5.82 -5.57
C MET A 166 9.95 -4.89 -6.77
N GLU A 167 10.45 -5.41 -7.89
CA GLU A 167 10.54 -4.66 -9.15
C GLU A 167 9.22 -4.76 -9.92
N THR A 168 8.78 -3.64 -10.46
CA THR A 168 7.60 -3.55 -11.34
C THR A 168 8.02 -3.73 -12.82
N ASP A 169 7.06 -4.00 -13.71
CA ASP A 169 7.33 -4.14 -15.16
C ASP A 169 8.01 -2.91 -15.78
N ASN A 170 7.86 -1.74 -15.17
CA ASN A 170 8.46 -0.48 -15.60
C ASN A 170 9.88 -0.27 -15.04
N GLY A 171 10.43 -1.21 -14.28
CA GLY A 171 11.77 -1.14 -13.66
C GLY A 171 11.82 -0.37 -12.34
N ASN A 172 10.71 0.19 -11.86
CA ASN A 172 10.64 0.87 -10.56
C ASN A 172 10.54 -0.16 -9.43
N LEU A 173 11.18 0.14 -8.30
CA LEU A 173 11.10 -0.64 -7.08
C LEU A 173 9.94 -0.17 -6.19
N ILE A 174 9.09 -1.08 -5.75
CA ILE A 174 8.05 -0.80 -4.76
C ILE A 174 8.30 -1.65 -3.52
N TRP A 175 7.76 -1.22 -2.38
CA TRP A 175 7.86 -1.99 -1.15
C TRP A 175 7.15 -3.33 -1.32
N TYR A 176 7.86 -4.43 -1.07
CA TYR A 176 7.25 -5.76 -1.13
C TYR A 176 6.21 -5.95 -0.01
N LYS A 177 6.49 -5.36 1.17
CA LYS A 177 5.59 -5.33 2.32
C LYS A 177 5.61 -3.99 3.00
N LEU A 178 4.43 -3.59 3.46
CA LEU A 178 4.23 -2.43 4.31
C LEU A 178 3.61 -2.86 5.64
N PHE A 179 3.95 -2.14 6.69
CA PHE A 179 3.48 -2.36 8.04
C PHE A 179 2.78 -1.12 8.54
N LEU A 180 1.54 -1.29 9.02
CA LEU A 180 0.79 -0.19 9.64
C LEU A 180 1.05 -0.18 11.14
N GLY A 181 1.24 1.01 11.69
CA GLY A 181 1.28 1.27 13.11
C GLY A 181 0.41 2.48 13.49
N LEU A 182 -0.02 2.54 14.75
CA LEU A 182 -0.77 3.70 15.24
C LEU A 182 0.12 4.95 15.21
N ASN A 183 -0.40 6.01 14.59
CA ASN A 183 0.15 7.34 14.69
C ASN A 183 -0.26 7.96 16.04
N PRO A 184 0.68 8.18 16.98
CA PRO A 184 0.37 8.72 18.30
C PRO A 184 -0.27 10.12 18.24
N ASN A 185 -0.08 10.86 17.15
CA ASN A 185 -0.66 12.18 16.94
C ASN A 185 -2.11 12.12 16.42
N LYS A 186 -2.69 10.92 16.22
CA LYS A 186 -4.05 10.71 15.66
C LYS A 186 -5.00 9.99 16.62
N MET A 187 -4.64 9.88 17.90
CA MET A 187 -5.44 9.14 18.89
C MET A 187 -6.89 9.60 19.03
N ASP A 188 -7.16 10.91 18.93
CA ASP A 188 -8.54 11.43 18.95
C ASP A 188 -9.38 10.88 17.79
N MET A 189 -8.80 10.82 16.58
CA MET A 189 -9.46 10.24 15.42
C MET A 189 -9.66 8.73 15.58
N TYR A 190 -8.68 8.02 16.13
CA TYR A 190 -8.83 6.59 16.40
C TYR A 190 -9.94 6.30 17.41
N ASN A 191 -10.10 7.11 18.46
CA ASN A 191 -11.20 6.92 19.42
C ASN A 191 -12.58 6.96 18.75
N GLU A 192 -12.72 7.67 17.63
CA GLU A 192 -13.98 7.73 16.89
C GLU A 192 -14.28 6.48 16.06
N VAL A 193 -13.25 5.78 15.57
CA VAL A 193 -13.37 4.66 14.61
C VAL A 193 -12.93 3.31 15.16
N ALA A 194 -12.17 3.27 16.26
CA ALA A 194 -11.74 2.04 16.93
C ALA A 194 -12.85 1.44 17.80
N VAL A 195 -12.71 0.14 18.08
CA VAL A 195 -13.61 -0.63 18.95
C VAL A 195 -12.94 -1.09 20.26
N TRP A 196 -11.80 -0.49 20.64
CA TRP A 196 -11.06 -0.86 21.86
C TRP A 196 -11.88 -0.87 23.15
N ASN A 197 -12.89 -0.01 23.25
CA ASN A 197 -13.80 0.11 24.39
C ASN A 197 -15.27 -0.04 23.97
N ASP A 198 -15.53 -0.67 22.81
CA ASP A 198 -16.87 -0.90 22.30
C ASP A 198 -17.38 -2.29 22.74
N SER A 199 -18.68 -2.41 22.99
CA SER A 199 -19.30 -3.70 23.33
C SER A 199 -19.70 -4.51 22.11
N GLN A 200 -19.68 -3.92 20.91
CA GLN A 200 -19.97 -4.61 19.66
C GLN A 200 -19.02 -5.79 19.46
N LYS A 201 -19.57 -6.95 19.10
CA LYS A 201 -18.78 -8.11 18.71
C LYS A 201 -18.66 -8.12 17.20
N VAL A 202 -17.53 -7.63 16.70
CA VAL A 202 -17.25 -7.57 15.26
C VAL A 202 -16.11 -8.51 14.91
N ALA A 203 -16.34 -9.39 13.94
CA ALA A 203 -15.33 -10.25 13.35
C ALA A 203 -14.82 -9.66 12.03
N VAL A 204 -13.51 -9.70 11.80
CA VAL A 204 -12.87 -9.47 10.51
C VAL A 204 -12.37 -10.81 10.02
N VAL A 205 -12.84 -11.23 8.84
CA VAL A 205 -12.49 -12.52 8.26
C VAL A 205 -11.26 -12.34 7.38
N TYR A 206 -10.14 -12.89 7.82
CA TYR A 206 -8.90 -12.90 7.06
C TYR A 206 -8.93 -13.98 5.96
N PRO A 207 -8.51 -13.69 4.72
CA PRO A 207 -8.63 -14.60 3.58
C PRO A 207 -7.44 -15.55 3.44
N TYR A 208 -7.34 -16.55 4.33
CA TYR A 208 -6.28 -17.56 4.31
C TYR A 208 -6.33 -18.41 3.04
N PHE A 209 -7.53 -18.83 2.61
CA PHE A 209 -7.67 -19.68 1.42
C PHE A 209 -7.30 -18.92 0.15
N THR A 210 -7.70 -17.65 0.05
CA THR A 210 -7.32 -16.80 -1.09
C THR A 210 -5.81 -16.55 -1.12
N TYR A 211 -5.19 -16.32 0.04
CA TYR A 211 -3.72 -16.25 0.12
C TYR A 211 -3.07 -17.53 -0.44
N SER A 212 -3.58 -18.70 -0.06
CA SER A 212 -3.03 -19.99 -0.52
C SER A 212 -3.27 -20.20 -2.02
N ALA A 213 -4.44 -19.81 -2.54
CA ALA A 213 -4.78 -19.90 -3.96
C ALA A 213 -3.86 -19.03 -4.85
N TYR A 214 -3.36 -17.91 -4.31
CA TYR A 214 -2.45 -16.99 -5.00
C TYR A 214 -0.97 -17.25 -4.73
N ALA A 215 -0.64 -18.20 -3.85
CA ALA A 215 0.74 -18.53 -3.56
C ALA A 215 1.44 -19.11 -4.80
N GLU A 216 2.77 -19.23 -4.72
CA GLU A 216 3.54 -19.94 -5.75
C GLU A 216 2.99 -21.38 -5.90
N GLN A 217 2.78 -21.83 -7.13
CA GLN A 217 2.06 -23.09 -7.44
C GLN A 217 0.58 -23.11 -6.98
N GLY A 218 -0.04 -21.94 -6.87
CA GLY A 218 -1.48 -21.77 -6.66
C GLY A 218 -2.30 -21.98 -7.92
N PHE A 219 -3.59 -21.63 -7.87
CA PHE A 219 -4.54 -21.84 -8.98
C PHE A 219 -4.21 -21.03 -10.24
N TYR A 220 -3.41 -19.97 -10.13
CA TYR A 220 -3.02 -19.17 -11.29
C TYR A 220 -2.15 -19.93 -12.28
N VAL A 221 -1.44 -20.99 -11.87
CA VAL A 221 -0.73 -21.87 -12.81
C VAL A 221 -1.73 -22.55 -13.77
N TYR A 222 -2.93 -22.86 -13.29
CA TYR A 222 -4.01 -23.34 -14.14
C TYR A 222 -4.58 -22.21 -15.01
N TYR A 223 -4.92 -21.07 -14.44
CA TYR A 223 -5.54 -19.96 -15.20
C TYR A 223 -4.61 -19.36 -16.27
N THR A 224 -3.29 -19.37 -16.08
CA THR A 224 -2.31 -18.91 -17.08
C THR A 224 -2.05 -19.95 -18.18
N GLY A 225 -2.60 -21.16 -18.05
CA GLY A 225 -2.40 -22.26 -19.01
C GLY A 225 -1.02 -22.92 -18.90
N GLU A 226 -0.31 -22.73 -17.80
CA GLU A 226 0.97 -23.39 -17.53
C GLU A 226 0.78 -24.87 -17.15
N CYS A 227 -0.41 -25.23 -16.66
CA CYS A 227 -0.77 -26.60 -16.27
C CYS A 227 -2.28 -26.86 -16.40
N ASP A 228 -2.67 -27.91 -17.13
CA ASP A 228 -4.08 -28.20 -17.43
C ASP A 228 -4.87 -28.82 -16.26
N ASP A 229 -4.19 -29.32 -15.21
CA ASP A 229 -4.80 -30.04 -14.08
C ASP A 229 -4.37 -29.52 -12.69
N CYS A 230 -3.69 -28.37 -12.63
CA CYS A 230 -3.21 -27.76 -11.38
C CYS A 230 -4.31 -26.98 -10.63
N THR A 231 -5.41 -27.66 -10.33
CA THR A 231 -6.57 -27.11 -9.59
C THR A 231 -6.52 -27.42 -8.09
N THR A 232 -5.48 -28.09 -7.61
CA THR A 232 -5.23 -28.36 -6.18
C THR A 232 -3.92 -27.72 -5.75
N THR A 233 -3.91 -27.00 -4.63
CA THR A 233 -2.70 -26.38 -4.06
C THR A 233 -2.62 -26.52 -2.54
N LYS A 234 -1.44 -26.32 -1.97
CA LYS A 234 -1.18 -26.45 -0.53
C LYS A 234 -1.63 -25.20 0.22
N LEU A 235 -2.10 -25.39 1.45
CA LEU A 235 -2.30 -24.32 2.41
C LEU A 235 -0.94 -23.69 2.77
N VAL A 236 -0.81 -22.38 2.63
CA VAL A 236 0.44 -21.65 2.91
C VAL A 236 0.24 -20.64 4.03
N GLN A 237 1.23 -20.53 4.91
CA GLN A 237 1.21 -19.54 5.99
C GLN A 237 1.16 -18.10 5.40
N PRO A 238 0.13 -17.31 5.74
CA PRO A 238 -0.06 -16.00 5.16
C PRO A 238 1.03 -15.00 5.49
N LYS A 239 1.21 -14.05 4.57
CA LYS A 239 2.03 -12.86 4.73
C LYS A 239 1.16 -11.63 4.46
N ILE A 240 1.59 -10.49 4.96
CA ILE A 240 0.94 -9.20 4.69
C ILE A 240 1.21 -8.83 3.23
N LEU A 241 0.29 -9.19 2.34
CA LEU A 241 0.36 -8.88 0.92
C LEU A 241 -0.89 -8.14 0.46
N TYR A 242 -0.73 -7.31 -0.56
CA TYR A 242 -1.79 -6.55 -1.22
C TYR A 242 -2.97 -7.46 -1.60
N THR A 243 -2.68 -8.56 -2.28
CA THR A 243 -3.68 -9.47 -2.86
C THR A 243 -4.53 -10.23 -1.83
N SER A 244 -4.11 -10.22 -0.56
CA SER A 244 -4.80 -10.88 0.57
C SER A 244 -5.24 -9.88 1.65
N SER A 245 -5.57 -8.65 1.25
CA SER A 245 -6.05 -7.60 2.16
C SER A 245 -5.11 -7.27 3.32
N GLY A 246 -3.80 -7.25 3.05
CA GLY A 246 -2.78 -7.05 4.07
C GLY A 246 -2.93 -5.73 4.82
N MET A 247 -3.27 -4.64 4.14
CA MET A 247 -3.45 -3.33 4.77
C MET A 247 -4.75 -3.28 5.56
N GLY A 248 -5.88 -3.67 4.96
CA GLY A 248 -7.17 -3.65 5.64
C GLY A 248 -7.19 -4.53 6.90
N HIS A 249 -6.57 -5.71 6.84
CA HIS A 249 -6.45 -6.58 8.01
C HIS A 249 -5.63 -5.93 9.14
N GLN A 250 -4.47 -5.33 8.82
CA GLN A 250 -3.66 -4.61 9.80
C GLN A 250 -4.42 -3.43 10.42
N ALA A 251 -5.07 -2.61 9.59
CA ALA A 251 -5.81 -1.44 10.05
C ALA A 251 -6.92 -1.82 11.03
N LEU A 252 -7.76 -2.80 10.69
CA LEU A 252 -8.87 -3.20 11.54
C LEU A 252 -8.40 -3.89 12.82
N THR A 253 -7.37 -4.75 12.76
CA THR A 253 -6.83 -5.38 13.96
C THR A 253 -6.14 -4.39 14.90
N LEU A 254 -5.46 -3.36 14.37
CA LEU A 254 -4.95 -2.23 15.16
C LEU A 254 -6.07 -1.49 15.90
N LEU A 255 -7.21 -1.31 15.24
CA LEU A 255 -8.38 -0.63 15.79
C LEU A 255 -9.23 -1.51 16.72
N GLY A 256 -8.76 -2.73 17.04
CA GLY A 256 -9.37 -3.62 18.04
C GLY A 256 -10.42 -4.58 17.49
N TYR A 257 -10.62 -4.63 16.17
CA TYR A 257 -11.56 -5.58 15.58
C TYR A 257 -11.02 -7.01 15.70
N THR A 258 -11.89 -7.95 16.08
CA THR A 258 -11.49 -9.35 16.30
C THR A 258 -11.19 -10.02 14.97
N SER A 259 -9.98 -10.53 14.78
CA SER A 259 -9.63 -11.30 13.59
C SER A 259 -9.99 -12.78 13.77
N ILE A 260 -10.65 -13.35 12.76
CA ILE A 260 -10.82 -14.79 12.55
C ILE A 260 -10.40 -15.12 11.12
N THR A 261 -10.10 -16.37 10.83
CA THR A 261 -9.79 -16.81 9.45
C THR A 261 -11.00 -17.47 8.80
N ASP A 262 -11.02 -17.50 7.47
CA ASP A 262 -11.91 -18.38 6.71
C ASP A 262 -11.77 -19.87 7.10
N VAL A 263 -10.57 -20.32 7.51
CA VAL A 263 -10.37 -21.67 8.08
C VAL A 263 -11.19 -21.88 9.36
N ASP A 264 -11.32 -20.87 10.23
CA ASP A 264 -12.12 -20.97 11.46
C ASP A 264 -13.61 -21.11 11.14
N ILE A 265 -14.07 -20.41 10.10
CA ILE A 265 -15.46 -20.49 9.62
C ILE A 265 -15.74 -21.83 8.97
N ASP A 266 -14.85 -22.32 8.10
CA ASP A 266 -15.04 -23.61 7.42
C ASP A 266 -15.15 -24.77 8.44
N LYS A 267 -14.27 -24.78 9.45
CA LYS A 267 -14.31 -25.78 10.53
C LYS A 267 -15.51 -25.63 11.46
N ASN A 268 -15.98 -24.41 11.70
CA ASN A 268 -17.10 -24.14 12.58
C ASN A 268 -17.91 -22.92 12.13
N PRO A 269 -18.86 -23.09 11.20
CA PRO A 269 -19.61 -21.96 10.64
C PRO A 269 -20.48 -21.23 11.66
N ASN A 270 -20.88 -21.92 12.74
CA ASN A 270 -21.64 -21.34 13.84
C ASN A 270 -20.83 -20.29 14.64
N ILE A 271 -19.51 -20.18 14.43
CA ILE A 271 -18.70 -19.13 15.06
C ILE A 271 -19.24 -17.73 14.73
N LEU A 272 -19.81 -17.53 13.53
CA LEU A 272 -20.35 -16.26 13.09
C LEU A 272 -21.54 -15.79 13.96
N GLN A 273 -22.31 -16.71 14.55
CA GLN A 273 -23.44 -16.36 15.43
C GLN A 273 -23.02 -15.65 16.73
N GLN A 274 -21.73 -15.66 17.04
CA GLN A 274 -21.19 -14.97 18.22
C GLN A 274 -20.97 -13.48 17.99
N PHE A 275 -21.03 -13.03 16.73
CA PHE A 275 -20.74 -11.67 16.32
C PHE A 275 -22.02 -10.95 15.88
N ASP A 276 -22.11 -9.66 16.19
CA ASP A 276 -23.20 -8.80 15.75
C ASP A 276 -23.01 -8.40 14.28
N LYS A 277 -21.76 -8.43 13.81
CA LYS A 277 -21.31 -7.96 12.49
C LYS A 277 -20.09 -8.75 12.03
N VAL A 278 -20.06 -9.07 10.74
CA VAL A 278 -18.93 -9.76 10.10
C VAL A 278 -18.39 -8.87 8.97
N ILE A 279 -17.09 -8.64 8.94
CA ILE A 279 -16.40 -7.88 7.90
C ILE A 279 -15.61 -8.89 7.06
N MET A 280 -16.02 -9.06 5.81
CA MET A 280 -15.31 -9.85 4.82
C MET A 280 -14.22 -9.00 4.16
N LEU A 281 -13.01 -9.52 4.12
CA LEU A 281 -11.92 -8.96 3.34
C LEU A 281 -11.96 -9.55 1.92
N HIS A 282 -10.82 -9.69 1.23
CA HIS A 282 -10.73 -10.31 -0.10
C HIS A 282 -10.82 -11.86 -0.02
N ASN A 283 -11.89 -12.37 0.60
CA ASN A 283 -12.20 -13.80 0.70
C ASN A 283 -12.82 -14.30 -0.60
N GLU A 284 -12.02 -14.35 -1.66
CA GLU A 284 -12.44 -14.77 -3.00
C GLU A 284 -12.76 -16.27 -3.06
N TYR A 285 -11.87 -17.09 -2.51
CA TYR A 285 -12.02 -18.55 -2.47
C TYR A 285 -12.61 -18.98 -1.14
N VAL A 286 -13.79 -19.61 -1.20
CA VAL A 286 -14.51 -20.09 -0.01
C VAL A 286 -15.18 -21.44 -0.28
N THR A 287 -15.50 -22.18 0.78
CA THR A 287 -16.29 -23.40 0.64
C THR A 287 -17.79 -23.09 0.57
N ARG A 288 -18.59 -24.05 0.08
CA ARG A 288 -20.07 -23.96 0.10
C ARG A 288 -20.62 -23.68 1.49
N THR A 289 -20.06 -24.37 2.48
CA THR A 289 -20.48 -24.23 3.88
C THR A 289 -20.21 -22.82 4.42
N MET A 290 -19.06 -22.23 4.08
CA MET A 290 -18.79 -20.84 4.42
C MET A 290 -19.74 -19.89 3.70
N PHE A 291 -19.94 -20.06 2.38
CA PHE A 291 -20.85 -19.23 1.59
C PHE A 291 -22.24 -19.17 2.23
N ASP A 292 -22.79 -20.34 2.57
CA ASP A 292 -24.09 -20.44 3.21
C ASP A 292 -24.11 -19.74 4.59
N ALA A 293 -23.08 -19.92 5.40
CA ALA A 293 -23.02 -19.30 6.72
C ALA A 293 -22.88 -17.77 6.67
N ILE A 294 -22.03 -17.25 5.77
CA ILE A 294 -21.77 -15.82 5.60
C ILE A 294 -23.01 -15.13 5.03
N THR A 295 -23.60 -15.67 3.96
CA THR A 295 -24.77 -15.06 3.31
C THR A 295 -26.03 -15.12 4.16
N ASN A 296 -26.12 -16.06 5.11
CA ASN A 296 -27.21 -16.13 6.10
C ASN A 296 -26.98 -15.23 7.34
N HIS A 297 -25.78 -14.68 7.53
CA HIS A 297 -25.53 -13.75 8.63
C HIS A 297 -26.26 -12.42 8.37
N PRO A 298 -26.98 -11.84 9.36
CA PRO A 298 -27.87 -10.70 9.12
C PRO A 298 -27.17 -9.36 8.87
N ASN A 299 -25.89 -9.25 9.22
CA ASN A 299 -25.09 -8.03 9.02
C ASN A 299 -23.67 -8.37 8.59
N VAL A 300 -23.38 -8.25 7.29
CA VAL A 300 -22.06 -8.50 6.70
C VAL A 300 -21.58 -7.29 5.92
N ILE A 301 -20.36 -6.83 6.18
CA ILE A 301 -19.69 -5.82 5.36
C ILE A 301 -18.71 -6.54 4.45
N TYR A 302 -18.98 -6.57 3.14
CA TYR A 302 -18.05 -6.99 2.11
C TYR A 302 -17.14 -5.81 1.75
N LEU A 303 -16.05 -5.67 2.51
CA LEU A 303 -15.17 -4.51 2.44
C LEU A 303 -14.32 -4.51 1.15
N TYR A 304 -14.09 -5.68 0.57
CA TYR A 304 -13.38 -5.85 -0.69
C TYR A 304 -14.37 -6.42 -1.73
N PRO A 305 -14.32 -5.95 -2.98
CA PRO A 305 -14.98 -6.64 -4.09
C PRO A 305 -14.36 -8.02 -4.28
N ASN A 306 -14.97 -8.84 -5.14
CA ASN A 306 -14.48 -10.20 -5.44
C ASN A 306 -14.48 -11.16 -4.24
N ALA A 307 -15.23 -10.85 -3.17
CA ALA A 307 -15.49 -11.80 -2.11
C ALA A 307 -16.54 -12.84 -2.55
N LEU A 308 -16.40 -14.09 -2.09
CA LEU A 308 -17.30 -15.21 -2.40
C LEU A 308 -17.39 -15.52 -3.90
N TYR A 309 -16.28 -15.42 -4.62
CA TYR A 309 -16.26 -15.56 -6.07
C TYR A 309 -16.06 -17.00 -6.53
N ALA A 310 -15.18 -17.77 -5.88
CA ALA A 310 -14.80 -19.10 -6.31
C ALA A 310 -15.03 -20.13 -5.21
N GLU A 311 -15.63 -21.26 -5.59
CA GLU A 311 -15.90 -22.39 -4.72
C GLU A 311 -14.69 -23.33 -4.67
N ILE A 312 -14.30 -23.67 -3.45
CA ILE A 312 -13.25 -24.65 -3.17
C ILE A 312 -13.75 -25.76 -2.23
N GLU A 313 -13.01 -26.85 -2.20
CA GLU A 313 -13.01 -27.81 -1.09
C GLU A 313 -11.67 -27.78 -0.37
N VAL A 314 -11.66 -28.21 0.90
CA VAL A 314 -10.47 -28.20 1.77
C VAL A 314 -10.22 -29.61 2.31
N ASP A 315 -8.99 -30.09 2.16
CA ASP A 315 -8.51 -31.29 2.84
C ASP A 315 -7.53 -30.87 3.95
N TYR A 316 -7.95 -31.04 5.21
CA TYR A 316 -7.12 -30.72 6.37
C TYR A 316 -6.11 -31.81 6.76
N ILE A 317 -6.22 -33.02 6.21
CA ILE A 317 -5.23 -34.08 6.41
C ILE A 317 -4.05 -33.82 5.49
N ASP A 318 -4.34 -33.53 4.21
CA ASP A 318 -3.32 -33.26 3.21
C ASP A 318 -2.91 -31.78 3.17
N GLU A 319 -3.59 -30.91 3.92
CA GLU A 319 -3.38 -29.46 3.96
C GLU A 319 -3.47 -28.82 2.56
N THR A 320 -4.53 -29.15 1.81
CA THR A 320 -4.76 -28.67 0.45
C THR A 320 -6.12 -28.01 0.27
N ILE A 321 -6.22 -27.15 -0.73
CA ILE A 321 -7.48 -26.67 -1.29
C ILE A 321 -7.58 -27.06 -2.76
N THR A 322 -8.79 -27.38 -3.22
CA THR A 322 -9.07 -27.74 -4.62
C THR A 322 -10.17 -26.85 -5.16
N LEU A 323 -9.95 -26.27 -6.34
CA LEU A 323 -10.93 -25.47 -7.07
C LEU A 323 -12.08 -26.38 -7.55
N ILE A 324 -13.30 -26.02 -7.17
CA ILE A 324 -14.53 -26.71 -7.57
C ILE A 324 -15.24 -25.93 -8.67
N ARG A 325 -15.34 -24.60 -8.54
CA ARG A 325 -16.17 -23.77 -9.42
C ARG A 325 -15.79 -22.28 -9.39
N GLY A 326 -15.87 -21.60 -10.53
CA GLY A 326 -15.54 -20.16 -10.67
C GLY A 326 -14.38 -19.94 -11.63
N HIS A 327 -14.09 -18.69 -12.02
CA HIS A 327 -13.02 -18.35 -12.97
C HIS A 327 -13.03 -19.19 -14.25
N ASN A 328 -14.23 -19.34 -14.84
CA ASN A 328 -14.44 -20.12 -16.06
C ASN A 328 -14.15 -21.63 -15.90
N TYR A 329 -14.17 -22.14 -14.66
CA TYR A 329 -14.02 -23.56 -14.32
C TYR A 329 -15.28 -24.13 -13.62
N PRO A 330 -15.64 -25.41 -13.90
CA PRO A 330 -15.06 -26.29 -14.93
C PRO A 330 -15.55 -25.97 -16.35
N GLU A 331 -16.59 -25.14 -16.46
CA GLU A 331 -17.13 -24.69 -17.75
C GLU A 331 -16.86 -23.21 -17.95
N SER A 332 -16.53 -22.82 -19.19
CA SER A 332 -16.13 -21.45 -19.50
C SER A 332 -17.21 -20.40 -19.25
N SER A 333 -18.48 -20.80 -19.12
CA SER A 333 -19.59 -19.89 -18.78
C SER A 333 -19.70 -19.60 -17.28
N ILE A 334 -18.99 -20.33 -16.43
CA ILE A 334 -19.09 -20.21 -14.97
C ILE A 334 -18.05 -19.21 -14.49
N THR A 335 -18.44 -17.93 -14.44
CA THR A 335 -17.56 -16.88 -13.90
C THR A 335 -17.54 -16.94 -12.36
N ASN A 336 -18.71 -16.86 -11.73
CA ASN A 336 -18.87 -16.97 -10.29
C ASN A 336 -19.22 -18.41 -9.86
N GLY A 337 -18.53 -18.94 -8.86
CA GLY A 337 -18.68 -20.28 -8.31
C GLY A 337 -19.99 -20.52 -7.55
N PHE A 338 -20.70 -19.46 -7.18
CA PHE A 338 -21.91 -19.53 -6.36
C PHE A 338 -23.17 -19.04 -7.06
N ASP A 339 -23.04 -18.46 -8.26
CA ASP A 339 -24.11 -17.72 -8.95
C ASP A 339 -24.73 -16.66 -8.03
N TRP A 340 -23.90 -16.00 -7.22
CA TRP A 340 -24.37 -15.08 -6.20
C TRP A 340 -24.94 -13.81 -6.84
N GLU A 341 -26.19 -13.47 -6.54
CA GLU A 341 -26.90 -12.34 -7.15
C GLU A 341 -26.26 -10.97 -6.83
N PHE A 342 -25.44 -10.89 -5.78
CA PHE A 342 -24.75 -9.67 -5.34
C PHE A 342 -23.26 -9.67 -5.69
N ASP A 343 -22.79 -10.54 -6.59
CA ASP A 343 -21.41 -10.50 -7.09
C ASP A 343 -21.05 -9.07 -7.58
N ASN A 344 -20.03 -8.49 -6.94
CA ASN A 344 -19.53 -7.14 -7.21
C ASN A 344 -18.08 -7.15 -7.74
N THR A 345 -17.61 -8.26 -8.29
CA THR A 345 -16.22 -8.44 -8.74
C THR A 345 -15.83 -7.44 -9.82
N HIS A 346 -16.56 -7.43 -10.94
CA HIS A 346 -16.24 -6.54 -12.06
C HIS A 346 -17.18 -5.31 -12.09
N PRO A 347 -16.64 -4.11 -12.35
CA PRO A 347 -15.22 -3.79 -12.60
C PRO A 347 -14.41 -3.52 -11.32
N TYR A 348 -15.04 -3.61 -10.15
CA TYR A 348 -14.57 -2.98 -8.91
C TYR A 348 -13.26 -3.56 -8.35
N GLU A 349 -12.94 -4.83 -8.62
CA GLU A 349 -11.67 -5.44 -8.19
C GLU A 349 -10.43 -4.76 -8.78
N PHE A 350 -10.57 -4.09 -9.94
CA PHE A 350 -9.48 -3.40 -10.62
C PHE A 350 -9.39 -1.92 -10.24
N ASP A 351 -10.39 -1.38 -9.53
CA ASP A 351 -10.34 0.00 -9.03
C ASP A 351 -9.57 0.07 -7.71
N SER A 352 -8.25 0.23 -7.82
CA SER A 352 -7.35 0.44 -6.67
C SER A 352 -7.17 1.90 -6.26
N GLU A 353 -7.71 2.84 -7.06
CA GLU A 353 -7.64 4.27 -6.77
C GLU A 353 -8.73 4.66 -5.78
N CYS A 354 -9.90 4.02 -5.87
CA CYS A 354 -11.02 4.25 -4.97
C CYS A 354 -11.47 5.73 -4.94
N ALA A 355 -11.32 6.45 -6.06
CA ALA A 355 -11.59 7.90 -6.14
C ALA A 355 -13.05 8.24 -5.82
N ASN A 356 -13.98 7.34 -6.18
CA ASN A 356 -15.42 7.46 -5.92
C ASN A 356 -15.90 6.27 -5.07
N MET A 357 -15.16 5.95 -4.00
CA MET A 357 -15.53 4.87 -3.09
C MET A 357 -16.92 5.12 -2.49
N GLU A 358 -17.78 4.10 -2.60
CA GLU A 358 -19.12 4.06 -2.02
C GLU A 358 -19.27 2.83 -1.12
N VAL A 359 -20.09 2.97 -0.08
CA VAL A 359 -20.57 1.85 0.73
C VAL A 359 -22.08 1.75 0.51
N TYR A 360 -22.51 0.68 -0.15
CA TYR A 360 -23.92 0.51 -0.57
C TYR A 360 -24.55 -0.73 0.05
N GLN A 361 -25.87 -0.68 0.25
CA GLN A 361 -26.61 -1.72 0.95
C GLN A 361 -27.03 -2.86 0.02
N ILE A 362 -26.94 -4.08 0.51
CA ILE A 362 -27.51 -5.30 -0.08
C ILE A 362 -28.41 -6.02 0.94
N LYS A 363 -28.96 -7.17 0.57
CA LYS A 363 -29.96 -7.89 1.38
C LYS A 363 -29.48 -8.25 2.79
N ASN A 364 -28.23 -8.72 2.95
CA ASN A 364 -27.67 -9.19 4.21
C ASN A 364 -26.55 -8.28 4.77
N GLY A 365 -26.44 -7.04 4.26
CA GLY A 365 -25.43 -6.09 4.75
C GLY A 365 -25.01 -5.04 3.72
N TRP A 366 -23.71 -4.83 3.59
CA TRP A 366 -23.12 -3.70 2.86
C TRP A 366 -21.93 -4.14 2.03
N MET A 367 -21.67 -3.44 0.93
CA MET A 367 -20.55 -3.70 0.03
C MET A 367 -19.82 -2.40 -0.32
N THR A 368 -18.55 -2.51 -0.68
CA THR A 368 -17.79 -1.45 -1.34
C THR A 368 -17.75 -1.66 -2.86
N ASN A 369 -17.36 -0.61 -3.59
CA ASN A 369 -17.26 -0.60 -5.05
C ASN A 369 -15.81 -0.42 -5.56
N CYS A 370 -14.79 -0.70 -4.74
CA CYS A 370 -13.39 -0.57 -5.15
C CYS A 370 -12.47 -1.38 -4.22
N TYR A 371 -11.24 -1.65 -4.64
CA TYR A 371 -10.25 -2.43 -3.89
C TYR A 371 -9.43 -1.53 -2.94
N PRO A 372 -9.66 -1.56 -1.61
CA PRO A 372 -9.30 -0.46 -0.72
C PRO A 372 -7.87 -0.49 -0.16
N GLU A 373 -6.97 -1.38 -0.58
CA GLU A 373 -5.63 -1.50 0.02
C GLU A 373 -4.87 -0.17 0.08
N ASN A 374 -4.93 0.62 -1.00
CA ASN A 374 -4.26 1.92 -1.07
C ASN A 374 -4.94 2.99 -0.20
N VAL A 375 -6.24 2.86 0.07
CA VAL A 375 -6.99 3.80 0.93
C VAL A 375 -6.37 3.86 2.32
N PHE A 376 -5.96 2.69 2.86
CA PHE A 376 -5.31 2.58 4.17
C PHE A 376 -3.91 3.20 4.25
N LEU A 377 -3.29 3.53 3.11
CA LEU A 377 -1.96 4.16 3.07
C LEU A 377 -2.01 5.69 3.10
N THR A 378 -3.19 6.29 2.96
CA THR A 378 -3.35 7.73 2.76
C THR A 378 -4.06 8.41 3.93
N ASN A 379 -3.75 9.68 4.18
CA ASN A 379 -4.40 10.47 5.22
C ASN A 379 -5.57 11.25 4.60
N THR A 380 -6.59 10.51 4.17
CA THR A 380 -7.74 11.07 3.46
C THR A 380 -8.99 11.08 4.33
N GLN A 381 -9.85 12.07 4.10
CA GLN A 381 -11.21 12.05 4.65
C GLN A 381 -11.94 10.75 4.24
N THR A 382 -11.62 10.19 3.07
CA THR A 382 -12.11 8.90 2.59
C THR A 382 -11.80 7.76 3.55
N LEU A 383 -10.55 7.59 3.98
CA LEU A 383 -10.18 6.53 4.94
C LEU A 383 -10.93 6.69 6.27
N PHE A 384 -10.96 7.91 6.82
CA PHE A 384 -11.68 8.17 8.07
C PHE A 384 -13.17 7.83 7.93
N ASN A 385 -13.82 8.27 6.85
CA ASN A 385 -15.23 8.00 6.59
C ASN A 385 -15.50 6.50 6.41
N LEU A 386 -14.61 5.78 5.72
CA LEU A 386 -14.72 4.33 5.57
C LEU A 386 -14.65 3.62 6.92
N LEU A 387 -13.63 3.92 7.74
CA LEU A 387 -13.48 3.32 9.06
C LEU A 387 -14.65 3.67 9.98
N LYS A 388 -15.15 4.90 9.89
CA LYS A 388 -16.35 5.33 10.62
C LYS A 388 -17.59 4.54 10.19
N ALA A 389 -17.80 4.36 8.89
CA ALA A 389 -18.89 3.56 8.36
C ALA A 389 -18.79 2.09 8.83
N ILE A 390 -17.60 1.50 8.80
CA ILE A 390 -17.37 0.12 9.28
C ILE A 390 -17.75 -0.04 10.76
N LYS A 391 -17.47 0.97 11.60
CA LYS A 391 -17.86 0.96 13.01
C LYS A 391 -19.38 1.12 13.19
N ASP A 392 -20.00 2.02 12.43
CA ASP A 392 -21.38 2.44 12.67
C ASP A 392 -22.45 1.51 12.05
N LEU A 393 -22.16 0.87 10.90
CA LEU A 393 -23.06 -0.05 10.16
C LEU A 393 -23.06 -1.45 10.74
#